data_AF-A0A7V6J1J9-F1
#
_entry.id   AF-A0A7V6J1J9-F1
#
_cell.length_a   1.000
_cell.length_b   1.000
_cell.length_c   1.000
_cell.angle_alpha   90.00
_cell.angle_beta   90.00
_cell.angle_gamma   90.00
#
_symmetry.space_group_name_H-M   'P 1'
#
loop_
_entity.id
_entity.type
_entity.pdbx_description
1 polymer ?
#
loop_
_entity_poly.entity_id
_entity_poly.type
_entity_poly.pdbx_seq_one_letter_code
_entity_poly.pdbx_strand_id
1 'polypeptide(L)'
;MDKINKAITFENLKYLIYITGSFLLARVTYDHNFLIFLLPFIACSLLGGRYVFISAILGGYLSLFGSTYLDLLIYTGTVIFFFACYLLARENKIKIRSSIKWITFLATLIGGSLIHLIYQGEYIITPVVGAIVSYWLSSYLVKAYFKLSIENKQYLEPEVSIVIFSIIGISLIGINVNLFEISLSLVLVRVLLMVLSQLGFSIGLIVTFILGVLIGINYNLGVEYFTLLLGGEVVLFYLKDTNKISKIFFYIGVNALFIYLLDLNYTYIYEVLAASTMFLFIPNDFIKKLATTCIGSSELLIINQKKNQKFYYNVANKMNQFSTLFSSISKRIEDNKESIKKKSMK
;
A
#
# COMPACT_ATOMS: atom_id res chain seq x y z
N MET A 1 -8.70 16.07 30.71
CA MET A 1 -8.97 14.93 29.82
C MET A 1 -8.69 15.22 28.35
N ASP A 2 -8.82 16.46 27.86
CA ASP A 2 -8.60 16.79 26.43
C ASP A 2 -7.14 16.76 25.93
N LYS A 3 -6.14 16.77 26.82
CA LYS A 3 -4.72 16.62 26.46
C LYS A 3 -4.30 15.15 26.25
N ILE A 4 -5.02 14.20 26.84
CA ILE A 4 -4.75 12.75 26.69
C ILE A 4 -5.40 12.24 25.40
N ASN A 5 -6.58 12.73 25.05
CA ASN A 5 -7.24 12.40 23.78
C ASN A 5 -6.52 12.99 22.54
N LYS A 6 -5.75 14.08 22.71
CA LYS A 6 -4.85 14.62 21.67
C LYS A 6 -3.51 13.89 21.57
N ALA A 7 -3.17 13.01 22.51
CA ALA A 7 -1.94 12.21 22.41
C ALA A 7 -2.13 11.03 21.46
N ILE A 8 -3.36 10.55 21.23
CA ILE A 8 -3.67 9.62 20.13
C ILE A 8 -3.82 10.44 18.82
N THR A 9 -2.84 11.29 18.53
CA THR A 9 -2.75 12.04 17.28
C THR A 9 -2.07 11.18 16.23
N PHE A 10 -2.33 11.44 14.95
CA PHE A 10 -1.83 10.72 13.78
C PHE A 10 -0.33 10.36 13.79
N GLU A 11 0.51 11.06 14.57
CA GLU A 11 1.90 10.63 14.84
C GLU A 11 1.97 9.26 15.53
N ASN A 12 1.16 9.02 16.55
CA ASN A 12 1.05 7.72 17.19
C ASN A 12 0.50 6.66 16.24
N LEU A 13 -0.37 7.02 15.29
CA LEU A 13 -0.82 6.11 14.24
C LEU A 13 0.31 5.72 13.28
N LYS A 14 1.20 6.65 12.91
CA LYS A 14 2.39 6.33 12.09
C LYS A 14 3.25 5.32 12.82
N TYR A 15 3.64 5.61 14.06
CA TYR A 15 4.48 4.70 14.86
C TYR A 15 3.80 3.37 15.08
N LEU A 16 2.49 3.37 15.34
CA LEU A 16 1.70 2.16 15.50
C LEU A 16 1.69 1.34 14.20
N ILE A 17 1.51 1.94 13.01
CA ILE A 17 1.59 1.25 11.71
C ILE A 17 2.96 0.59 11.48
N TYR A 18 4.07 1.24 11.83
CA TYR A 18 5.39 0.63 11.68
C TYR A 18 5.62 -0.46 12.72
N ILE A 19 5.18 -0.26 13.97
CA ILE A 19 5.35 -1.22 15.07
C ILE A 19 4.45 -2.44 14.84
N THR A 20 3.18 -2.25 14.52
CA THR A 20 2.24 -3.33 14.19
C THR A 20 2.55 -3.96 12.85
N GLY A 21 2.99 -3.20 11.84
CA GLY A 21 3.42 -3.75 10.56
C GLY A 21 4.65 -4.64 10.70
N SER A 22 5.65 -4.17 11.45
CA SER A 22 6.82 -4.98 11.83
C SER A 22 6.36 -6.22 12.59
N PHE A 23 5.66 -6.06 13.72
CA PHE A 23 5.23 -7.15 14.60
C PHE A 23 4.31 -8.18 13.93
N LEU A 24 3.37 -7.75 13.08
CA LEU A 24 2.44 -8.65 12.39
C LEU A 24 3.16 -9.44 11.30
N LEU A 25 4.03 -8.81 10.50
CA LEU A 25 4.88 -9.53 9.56
C LEU A 25 5.77 -10.55 10.25
N ALA A 26 6.33 -10.14 11.37
CA ALA A 26 7.14 -10.96 12.24
C ALA A 26 6.33 -12.19 12.75
N ARG A 27 5.04 -12.03 13.03
CA ARG A 27 4.18 -13.15 13.50
C ARG A 27 3.79 -14.13 12.39
N VAL A 28 3.73 -13.68 11.13
CA VAL A 28 3.50 -14.59 9.98
C VAL A 28 4.73 -15.47 9.72
N THR A 29 5.91 -15.07 10.19
CA THR A 29 7.18 -15.80 9.98
C THR A 29 7.30 -17.01 10.91
N TYR A 30 6.49 -18.05 10.71
CA TYR A 30 6.93 -19.41 11.08
C TYR A 30 7.79 -20.04 9.98
N ASP A 31 7.97 -19.34 8.86
CA ASP A 31 8.70 -19.81 7.68
C ASP A 31 9.80 -18.83 7.23
N HIS A 32 10.96 -19.37 6.88
CA HIS A 32 12.24 -18.67 6.66
C HIS A 32 12.15 -17.59 5.57
N ASN A 33 11.19 -17.77 4.67
CA ASN A 33 11.02 -16.94 3.50
C ASN A 33 10.36 -15.58 3.77
N PHE A 34 9.79 -15.37 4.97
CA PHE A 34 9.08 -14.12 5.30
C PHE A 34 9.95 -13.03 5.91
N LEU A 35 11.15 -13.37 6.37
CA LEU A 35 12.11 -12.43 6.97
C LEU A 35 12.41 -11.23 6.08
N ILE A 36 12.37 -11.47 4.77
CA ILE A 36 12.60 -10.51 3.71
C ILE A 36 11.63 -9.32 3.78
N PHE A 37 10.37 -9.55 4.18
CA PHE A 37 9.33 -8.54 4.20
C PHE A 37 9.35 -7.66 5.45
N LEU A 38 10.09 -8.08 6.48
CA LEU A 38 10.26 -7.30 7.71
C LEU A 38 11.23 -6.12 7.52
N LEU A 39 12.20 -6.27 6.61
CA LEU A 39 13.23 -5.27 6.35
C LEU A 39 12.69 -3.91 5.84
N PRO A 40 11.71 -3.83 4.92
CA PRO A 40 11.06 -2.58 4.55
C PRO A 40 10.47 -1.80 5.72
N PHE A 41 9.89 -2.49 6.71
CA PHE A 41 9.29 -1.86 7.89
C PHE A 41 10.36 -1.34 8.85
N ILE A 42 11.40 -2.14 9.10
CA ILE A 42 12.59 -1.71 9.84
C ILE A 42 13.22 -0.49 9.16
N ALA A 43 13.44 -0.54 7.86
CA ALA A 43 14.10 0.54 7.14
C ALA A 43 13.29 1.84 7.15
N CYS A 44 11.97 1.75 7.06
CA CYS A 44 11.12 2.94 7.13
C CYS A 44 10.99 3.46 8.57
N SER A 45 11.12 2.60 9.58
CA SER A 45 11.11 3.03 10.99
C SER A 45 12.31 3.92 11.37
N LEU A 46 13.42 3.88 10.62
CA LEU A 46 14.50 4.86 10.73
C LEU A 46 14.03 6.31 10.54
N LEU A 47 13.03 6.53 9.66
CA LEU A 47 12.46 7.86 9.43
C LEU A 47 11.64 8.35 10.64
N GLY A 48 11.16 7.43 11.46
CA GLY A 48 10.43 7.65 12.70
C GLY A 48 11.31 7.98 13.91
N GLY A 49 12.63 7.92 13.77
CA GLY A 49 13.58 8.19 14.84
C GLY A 49 14.07 6.94 15.58
N ARG A 50 15.08 7.15 16.44
CA ARG A 50 15.90 6.06 17.02
C ARG A 50 15.09 5.00 17.79
N TYR A 51 14.09 5.42 18.56
CA TYR A 51 13.34 4.52 19.43
C TYR A 51 12.39 3.62 18.66
N VAL A 52 11.77 4.16 17.61
CA VAL A 52 10.87 3.42 16.71
C VAL A 52 11.66 2.37 15.95
N PHE A 53 12.85 2.75 15.49
CA PHE A 53 13.76 1.83 14.81
C PHE A 53 14.23 0.68 15.70
N ILE A 54 14.66 0.97 16.93
CA ILE A 54 15.05 -0.06 17.90
C ILE A 54 13.86 -0.97 18.20
N SER A 55 12.65 -0.41 18.39
CA SER A 55 11.45 -1.21 18.64
C SER A 55 11.07 -2.12 17.48
N ALA A 56 11.27 -1.69 16.22
CA ALA A 56 11.01 -2.51 15.04
C ALA A 56 12.01 -3.67 14.92
N ILE A 57 13.29 -3.43 15.19
CA ILE A 57 14.32 -4.47 15.22
C ILE A 57 14.01 -5.49 16.31
N LEU A 58 13.71 -5.04 17.53
CA LEU A 58 13.34 -5.91 18.65
C LEU A 58 12.06 -6.69 18.37
N GLY A 59 11.06 -6.07 17.73
CA GLY A 59 9.85 -6.75 17.29
C GLY A 59 10.13 -7.88 16.30
N GLY A 60 11.05 -7.68 15.36
CA GLY A 60 11.51 -8.73 14.47
C GLY A 60 12.28 -9.86 15.18
N TYR A 61 13.12 -9.55 16.17
CA TYR A 61 13.79 -10.60 16.96
C TYR A 61 12.82 -11.39 17.83
N LEU A 62 11.85 -10.72 18.47
CA LEU A 62 10.84 -11.37 19.30
C LEU A 62 9.94 -12.31 18.51
N SER A 63 9.81 -12.12 17.20
CA SER A 63 8.99 -12.98 16.36
C SER A 63 9.69 -14.24 15.90
N LEU A 64 11.02 -14.22 15.89
CA LEU A 64 11.85 -15.38 15.63
C LEU A 64 11.96 -16.28 16.86
N PHE A 65 11.20 -15.99 17.91
CA PHE A 65 11.12 -16.85 19.08
C PHE A 65 10.44 -18.16 18.69
N GLY A 66 11.22 -19.24 18.63
CA GLY A 66 10.78 -20.57 18.17
C GLY A 66 11.10 -20.88 16.70
N SER A 67 11.80 -19.99 15.98
CA SER A 67 12.29 -20.25 14.62
C SER A 67 13.57 -21.09 14.63
N THR A 68 14.04 -21.52 13.45
CA THR A 68 15.30 -22.25 13.34
C THR A 68 16.52 -21.33 13.55
N TYR A 69 17.69 -21.92 13.83
CA TYR A 69 18.93 -21.16 13.92
C TYR A 69 19.30 -20.47 12.59
N LEU A 70 18.96 -21.10 11.46
CA LEU A 70 19.20 -20.57 10.13
C LEU A 70 18.38 -19.29 9.87
N ASP A 71 17.15 -19.21 10.38
CA ASP A 71 16.32 -17.99 10.33
C ASP A 71 16.96 -16.82 11.04
N LEU A 72 17.44 -17.08 12.26
CA LEU A 72 18.07 -16.06 13.06
C LEU A 72 19.30 -15.51 12.34
N LEU A 73 20.07 -16.39 11.68
CA LEU A 73 21.22 -15.99 10.86
C LEU A 73 20.81 -15.18 9.63
N ILE A 74 19.79 -15.62 8.88
CA ILE A 74 19.30 -14.88 7.70
C ILE A 74 18.84 -13.48 8.10
N TYR A 75 18.08 -13.38 9.20
CA TYR A 75 17.58 -12.12 9.70
C TYR A 75 18.70 -11.21 10.21
N THR A 76 19.59 -11.73 11.06
CA THR A 76 20.71 -10.95 11.59
C THR A 76 21.61 -10.44 10.47
N GLY A 77 21.94 -11.29 9.50
CA GLY A 77 22.78 -10.92 8.36
C GLY A 77 22.11 -9.89 7.43
N THR A 78 20.81 -10.01 7.15
CA THR A 78 20.09 -8.98 6.37
C THR A 78 20.01 -7.63 7.10
N VAL A 79 19.82 -7.63 8.43
CA VAL A 79 19.85 -6.41 9.26
C VAL A 79 21.25 -5.78 9.29
N ILE A 80 22.30 -6.59 9.47
CA ILE A 80 23.69 -6.12 9.44
C ILE A 80 24.02 -5.51 8.08
N PHE A 81 23.64 -6.18 6.98
CA PHE A 81 23.90 -5.68 5.64
C PHE A 81 23.11 -4.39 5.36
N PHE A 82 21.88 -4.29 5.85
CA PHE A 82 21.11 -3.06 5.81
C PHE A 82 21.82 -1.90 6.51
N PHE A 83 22.37 -2.14 7.71
CA PHE A 83 23.17 -1.15 8.42
C PHE A 83 24.43 -0.76 7.66
N ALA A 84 25.13 -1.73 7.05
CA ALA A 84 26.32 -1.45 6.24
C ALA A 84 25.98 -0.55 5.05
N CYS A 85 24.94 -0.89 4.27
CA CYS A 85 24.47 -0.07 3.17
C CYS A 85 23.99 1.32 3.63
N TYR A 86 23.34 1.41 4.79
CA TYR A 86 22.92 2.68 5.39
C TYR A 86 24.11 3.57 5.78
N LEU A 87 25.13 3.01 6.43
CA LEU A 87 26.33 3.75 6.82
C LEU A 87 27.10 4.23 5.58
N LEU A 88 27.29 3.37 4.58
CA LEU A 88 27.92 3.75 3.30
C LEU A 88 27.15 4.87 2.59
N ALA A 89 25.81 4.80 2.58
CA ALA A 89 25.00 5.87 2.00
C ALA A 89 25.17 7.20 2.76
N ARG A 90 25.25 7.13 4.10
CA ARG A 90 25.44 8.29 4.96
C ARG A 90 26.82 8.93 4.79
N GLU A 91 27.88 8.13 4.75
CA GLU A 91 29.26 8.60 4.54
C GLU A 91 29.41 9.30 3.18
N ASN A 92 28.81 8.74 2.14
CA ASN A 92 28.80 9.31 0.80
C ASN A 92 27.80 10.48 0.64
N LYS A 93 27.22 10.98 1.74
CA LYS A 93 26.24 12.09 1.75
C LYS A 93 25.04 11.87 0.81
N ILE A 94 24.69 10.60 0.56
CA ILE A 94 23.54 10.23 -0.26
C ILE A 94 22.26 10.57 0.53
N LYS A 95 21.24 11.06 -0.17
CA LYS A 95 19.93 11.37 0.43
C LYS A 95 19.25 10.08 0.91
N ILE A 96 19.40 9.76 2.20
CA ILE A 96 18.86 8.55 2.85
C ILE A 96 17.38 8.34 2.50
N ARG A 97 16.55 9.40 2.54
CA ARG A 97 15.11 9.33 2.25
C ARG A 97 14.78 8.76 0.87
N SER A 98 15.51 9.14 -0.17
CA SER A 98 15.28 8.62 -1.54
C SER A 98 15.90 7.24 -1.75
N SER A 99 16.90 6.90 -0.93
CA SER A 99 17.72 5.71 -1.10
C SER A 99 17.26 4.53 -0.24
N ILE A 100 16.41 4.73 0.76
CA ILE A 100 15.87 3.65 1.62
C ILE A 100 15.39 2.45 0.81
N LYS A 101 14.64 2.68 -0.29
CA LYS A 101 14.14 1.60 -1.15
C LYS A 101 15.23 0.76 -1.83
N TRP A 102 16.34 1.40 -2.18
CA TRP A 102 17.49 0.74 -2.79
C TRP A 102 18.35 0.06 -1.74
N ILE A 103 18.50 0.68 -0.57
CA ILE A 103 19.19 0.11 0.58
C ILE A 103 18.47 -1.17 1.04
N THR A 104 17.14 -1.14 1.17
CA THR A 104 16.35 -2.34 1.49
C THR A 104 16.45 -3.40 0.41
N PHE A 105 16.35 -3.02 -0.87
CA PHE A 105 16.49 -3.95 -1.98
C PHE A 105 17.83 -4.68 -1.94
N LEU A 106 18.93 -3.93 -1.83
CA LEU A 106 20.28 -4.48 -1.80
C LEU A 106 20.52 -5.34 -0.56
N ALA A 107 20.06 -4.90 0.60
CA ALA A 107 20.22 -5.65 1.84
C ALA A 107 19.42 -6.95 1.86
N THR A 108 18.21 -6.95 1.28
CA THR A 108 17.43 -8.18 1.07
C THR A 108 18.10 -9.10 0.05
N LEU A 109 18.50 -8.57 -1.11
CA LEU A 109 19.07 -9.37 -2.19
C LEU A 109 20.41 -9.98 -1.75
N ILE A 110 21.33 -9.16 -1.26
CA ILE A 110 22.69 -9.59 -0.93
C ILE A 110 22.69 -10.34 0.40
N GLY A 111 22.04 -9.81 1.44
CA GLY A 111 21.95 -10.46 2.74
C GLY A 111 21.25 -11.81 2.67
N GLY A 112 20.12 -11.90 1.97
CA GLY A 112 19.39 -13.16 1.78
C GLY A 112 20.19 -14.16 0.94
N SER A 113 20.71 -13.74 -0.22
CA SER A 113 21.40 -14.65 -1.15
C SER A 113 22.73 -15.17 -0.59
N LEU A 114 23.53 -14.32 0.06
CA LEU A 114 24.81 -14.74 0.63
C LEU A 114 24.64 -15.80 1.72
N ILE A 115 23.62 -15.66 2.57
CA ILE A 115 23.42 -16.57 3.70
C ILE A 115 22.90 -17.92 3.19
N HIS A 116 21.98 -17.92 2.23
CA HIS A 116 21.57 -19.16 1.55
C HIS A 116 22.74 -19.85 0.84
N LEU A 117 23.59 -19.09 0.14
CA LEU A 117 24.75 -19.65 -0.54
C LEU A 117 25.77 -20.25 0.43
N ILE A 118 26.02 -19.60 1.56
CA ILE A 118 26.99 -20.06 2.58
C ILE A 118 26.49 -21.33 3.30
N TYR A 119 25.20 -21.41 3.61
CA TYR A 119 24.66 -22.48 4.45
C TYR A 119 24.01 -23.64 3.70
N GLN A 120 23.41 -23.38 2.55
CA GLN A 120 22.71 -24.39 1.74
C GLN A 120 23.47 -24.73 0.45
N GLY A 121 24.47 -23.94 0.06
CA GLY A 121 25.27 -24.19 -1.15
C GLY A 121 24.52 -23.96 -2.46
N GLU A 122 23.29 -23.45 -2.40
CA GLU A 122 22.40 -23.29 -3.55
C GLU A 122 21.98 -21.82 -3.75
N TYR A 123 21.88 -21.41 -5.01
CA TYR A 123 21.26 -20.15 -5.38
C TYR A 123 19.75 -20.33 -5.40
N ILE A 124 19.07 -19.64 -4.48
CA ILE A 124 17.62 -19.67 -4.38
C ILE A 124 17.06 -18.41 -5.05
N ILE A 125 15.92 -18.54 -5.74
CA ILE A 125 15.24 -17.42 -6.42
C ILE A 125 14.48 -16.53 -5.42
N THR A 126 14.11 -17.09 -4.27
CA THR A 126 13.33 -16.44 -3.20
C THR A 126 13.91 -15.09 -2.73
N PRO A 127 15.22 -14.91 -2.50
CA PRO A 127 15.81 -13.61 -2.16
C PRO A 127 15.65 -12.54 -3.25
N VAL A 128 15.62 -12.94 -4.53
CA VAL A 128 15.42 -12.01 -5.66
C VAL A 128 13.99 -11.49 -5.68
N VAL A 129 13.02 -12.40 -5.60
CA VAL A 129 11.59 -12.07 -5.55
C VAL A 129 11.28 -11.23 -4.32
N GLY A 130 11.82 -11.65 -3.17
CA GLY A 130 11.68 -10.91 -1.93
C GLY A 130 12.32 -9.52 -1.98
N ALA A 131 13.46 -9.34 -2.63
CA ALA A 131 14.08 -8.03 -2.84
C ALA A 131 13.18 -7.10 -3.66
N ILE A 132 12.57 -7.61 -4.74
CA ILE A 132 11.63 -6.85 -5.58
C ILE A 132 10.45 -6.36 -4.72
N VAL A 133 9.83 -7.24 -3.93
CA VAL A 133 8.72 -6.81 -3.07
C VAL A 133 9.19 -5.82 -2.02
N SER A 134 10.36 -6.04 -1.41
CA SER A 134 10.95 -5.12 -0.45
C SER A 134 11.19 -3.72 -1.02
N TYR A 135 11.59 -3.61 -2.29
CA TYR A 135 11.70 -2.34 -3.00
C TYR A 135 10.35 -1.62 -3.12
N TRP A 136 9.32 -2.32 -3.58
CA TRP A 136 7.99 -1.73 -3.75
C TRP A 136 7.39 -1.33 -2.40
N LEU A 137 7.44 -2.23 -1.42
CA LEU A 137 6.87 -2.02 -0.09
C LEU A 137 7.55 -0.85 0.63
N SER A 138 8.89 -0.76 0.60
CA SER A 138 9.62 0.39 1.15
C SER A 138 9.29 1.69 0.41
N SER A 139 9.12 1.68 -0.91
CA SER A 139 8.69 2.85 -1.69
C SER A 139 7.32 3.36 -1.23
N TYR A 140 6.34 2.47 -1.01
CA TYR A 140 5.02 2.83 -0.50
C TYR A 140 5.05 3.26 0.96
N LEU A 141 5.79 2.55 1.81
CA LEU A 141 5.94 2.87 3.23
C LEU A 141 6.59 4.25 3.45
N VAL A 142 7.63 4.58 2.69
CA VAL A 142 8.25 5.92 2.73
C VAL A 142 7.23 6.97 2.31
N LYS A 143 6.48 6.77 1.23
CA LYS A 143 5.45 7.73 0.79
C LYS A 143 4.33 7.88 1.83
N ALA A 144 3.83 6.77 2.37
CA ALA A 144 2.79 6.74 3.38
C ALA A 144 3.23 7.47 4.66
N TYR A 145 4.48 7.30 5.11
CA TYR A 145 5.06 7.98 6.27
C TYR A 145 4.82 9.50 6.25
N PHE A 146 5.15 10.12 5.12
CA PHE A 146 5.05 11.57 4.94
C PHE A 146 3.62 12.03 4.64
N LYS A 147 2.81 11.19 3.99
CA LYS A 147 1.42 11.52 3.66
C LYS A 147 0.49 11.47 4.88
N LEU A 148 0.80 10.60 5.85
CA LEU A 148 0.14 10.53 7.17
C LEU A 148 0.46 11.74 8.07
N SER A 149 1.40 12.62 7.70
CA SER A 149 1.80 13.76 8.54
C SER A 149 1.01 15.05 8.29
N ILE A 150 0.13 15.07 7.29
CA ILE A 150 -0.52 16.30 6.83
C ILE A 150 -1.94 16.32 7.40
N GLU A 151 -2.24 17.33 8.21
CA GLU A 151 -3.49 17.52 8.96
C GLU A 151 -4.76 17.29 8.13
N ASN A 152 -5.75 16.64 8.77
CA ASN A 152 -7.17 16.55 8.38
C ASN A 152 -7.45 16.35 6.88
N LYS A 153 -7.17 15.14 6.39
CA LYS A 153 -7.76 14.68 5.12
C LYS A 153 -8.99 13.82 5.41
N GLN A 154 -10.12 14.21 4.84
CA GLN A 154 -11.37 13.42 4.85
C GLN A 154 -11.21 12.05 4.14
N TYR A 155 -10.10 11.83 3.44
CA TYR A 155 -9.81 10.62 2.67
C TYR A 155 -8.37 10.16 2.86
N LEU A 156 -8.18 8.85 2.83
CA LEU A 156 -6.90 8.17 2.78
C LEU A 156 -6.36 8.20 1.34
N GLU A 157 -5.09 8.56 1.21
CA GLU A 157 -4.40 8.51 -0.08
C GLU A 157 -4.11 7.05 -0.48
N PRO A 158 -3.98 6.76 -1.80
CA PRO A 158 -3.77 5.41 -2.30
C PRO A 158 -2.58 4.69 -1.65
N GLU A 159 -1.46 5.39 -1.44
CA GLU A 159 -0.25 4.79 -0.88
C GLU A 159 -0.43 4.41 0.59
N VAL A 160 -1.19 5.20 1.35
CA VAL A 160 -1.53 4.88 2.75
C VAL A 160 -2.48 3.69 2.81
N SER A 161 -3.46 3.66 1.91
CA SER A 161 -4.42 2.56 1.78
C SER A 161 -3.71 1.25 1.43
N ILE A 162 -2.79 1.26 0.47
CA ILE A 162 -1.97 0.10 0.08
C ILE A 162 -1.20 -0.44 1.29
N VAL A 163 -0.56 0.41 2.08
CA VAL A 163 0.20 -0.01 3.27
C VAL A 163 -0.73 -0.65 4.31
N ILE A 164 -1.83 0.01 4.65
CA ILE A 164 -2.77 -0.50 5.66
C ILE A 164 -3.35 -1.85 5.23
N PHE A 165 -3.81 -1.96 3.99
CA PHE A 165 -4.40 -3.20 3.49
C PHE A 165 -3.38 -4.31 3.30
N SER A 166 -2.13 -3.98 2.96
CA SER A 166 -1.04 -4.97 2.96
C SER A 166 -0.82 -5.52 4.37
N ILE A 167 -0.76 -4.67 5.40
CA ILE A 167 -0.61 -5.11 6.81
C ILE A 167 -1.78 -5.99 7.26
N ILE A 168 -3.01 -5.62 6.90
CA ILE A 168 -4.20 -6.44 7.19
C ILE A 168 -4.11 -7.78 6.45
N GLY A 169 -3.76 -7.78 5.17
CA GLY A 169 -3.64 -9.03 4.42
C GLY A 169 -2.55 -9.94 4.98
N ILE A 170 -1.41 -9.37 5.35
CA ILE A 170 -0.33 -10.10 6.04
C ILE A 170 -0.86 -10.72 7.34
N SER A 171 -1.56 -9.96 8.18
CA SER A 171 -2.06 -10.51 9.44
C SER A 171 -3.07 -11.65 9.24
N LEU A 172 -3.86 -11.62 8.17
CA LEU A 172 -4.75 -12.72 7.78
C LEU A 172 -3.98 -13.97 7.35
N ILE A 173 -2.86 -13.82 6.64
CA ILE A 173 -1.98 -14.96 6.28
C ILE A 173 -1.48 -15.66 7.55
N GLY A 174 -1.10 -14.89 8.58
CA GLY A 174 -0.58 -15.41 9.85
C GLY A 174 -1.56 -16.20 10.72
N ILE A 175 -2.85 -16.28 10.35
CA ILE A 175 -3.83 -17.10 11.08
C ILE A 175 -3.51 -18.59 10.93
N ASN A 176 -2.98 -19.01 9.77
CA ASN A 176 -2.55 -20.37 9.43
C ASN A 176 -3.43 -21.52 10.00
N VAL A 177 -4.74 -21.37 9.90
CA VAL A 177 -5.71 -22.41 10.28
C VAL A 177 -6.21 -23.10 9.01
N ASN A 178 -6.06 -24.41 8.95
CA ASN A 178 -6.64 -25.24 7.89
C ASN A 178 -7.85 -26.01 8.45
N LEU A 179 -9.00 -25.90 7.79
CA LEU A 179 -10.22 -26.63 8.12
C LEU A 179 -10.55 -27.55 6.95
N PHE A 180 -10.48 -28.87 7.15
CA PHE A 180 -10.78 -29.85 6.08
C PHE A 180 -10.03 -29.56 4.77
N GLU A 181 -8.71 -29.35 4.87
CA GLU A 181 -7.81 -29.00 3.73
C GLU A 181 -8.06 -27.64 3.07
N ILE A 182 -9.06 -26.87 3.52
CA ILE A 182 -9.31 -25.49 3.10
C ILE A 182 -8.52 -24.56 4.01
N SER A 183 -7.68 -23.71 3.42
CA SER A 183 -6.90 -22.75 4.21
C SER A 183 -7.72 -21.49 4.50
N LEU A 184 -8.06 -21.28 5.78
CA LEU A 184 -8.85 -20.13 6.21
C LEU A 184 -8.14 -18.81 5.91
N SER A 185 -6.81 -18.80 5.99
CA SER A 185 -5.98 -17.63 5.63
C SER A 185 -6.18 -17.25 4.16
N LEU A 186 -6.16 -18.22 3.24
CA LEU A 186 -6.35 -18.00 1.81
C LEU A 186 -7.76 -17.51 1.50
N VAL A 187 -8.77 -18.07 2.17
CA VAL A 187 -10.17 -17.61 2.05
C VAL A 187 -10.30 -16.15 2.49
N LEU A 188 -9.78 -15.80 3.68
CA LEU A 188 -9.87 -14.44 4.21
C LEU A 188 -9.09 -13.42 3.37
N VAL A 189 -7.91 -13.79 2.84
CA VAL A 189 -7.17 -12.92 1.93
C VAL A 189 -7.96 -12.70 0.65
N ARG A 190 -8.56 -13.73 0.05
CA ARG A 190 -9.43 -13.55 -1.13
C ARG A 190 -10.61 -12.62 -0.83
N VAL A 191 -11.27 -12.77 0.31
CA VAL A 191 -12.35 -11.85 0.73
C VAL A 191 -11.85 -10.41 0.82
N LEU A 192 -10.67 -10.19 1.42
CA LEU A 192 -10.05 -8.87 1.48
C LEU A 192 -9.82 -8.31 0.07
N LEU A 193 -9.20 -9.08 -0.81
CA LEU A 193 -8.92 -8.67 -2.19
C LEU A 193 -10.21 -8.34 -2.96
N MET A 194 -11.27 -9.16 -2.81
CA MET A 194 -12.58 -8.89 -3.39
C MET A 194 -13.16 -7.54 -2.92
N VAL A 195 -12.97 -7.16 -1.65
CA VAL A 195 -13.36 -5.83 -1.17
C VAL A 195 -12.49 -4.73 -1.79
N LEU A 196 -11.17 -4.93 -1.88
CA LEU A 196 -10.23 -3.96 -2.45
C LEU A 196 -10.44 -3.71 -3.94
N SER A 197 -10.86 -4.72 -4.69
CA SER A 197 -11.22 -4.59 -6.11
C SER A 197 -12.28 -3.48 -6.34
N GLN A 198 -13.10 -3.19 -5.32
CA GLN A 198 -14.14 -2.14 -5.36
C GLN A 198 -13.65 -0.75 -4.96
N LEU A 199 -12.45 -0.63 -4.40
CA LEU A 199 -11.86 0.64 -3.95
C LEU A 199 -10.98 1.33 -5.03
N GLY A 200 -10.68 0.63 -6.13
CA GLY A 200 -9.94 1.15 -7.28
C GLY A 200 -8.79 0.25 -7.73
N PHE A 201 -8.56 0.18 -9.06
CA PHE A 201 -7.62 -0.75 -9.71
C PHE A 201 -6.23 -0.75 -9.10
N SER A 202 -5.69 0.45 -8.86
CA SER A 202 -4.31 0.59 -8.40
C SER A 202 -4.12 0.03 -6.99
N ILE A 203 -5.09 0.23 -6.08
CA ILE A 203 -4.96 -0.25 -4.70
C ILE A 203 -5.11 -1.78 -4.67
N GLY A 204 -6.17 -2.30 -5.30
CA GLY A 204 -6.42 -3.75 -5.38
C GLY A 204 -5.25 -4.49 -5.99
N LEU A 205 -4.82 -4.13 -7.21
CA LEU A 205 -3.77 -4.86 -7.93
C LEU A 205 -2.43 -4.85 -7.19
N ILE A 206 -2.03 -3.70 -6.61
CA ILE A 206 -0.76 -3.61 -5.86
C ILE A 206 -0.81 -4.47 -4.59
N VAL A 207 -1.93 -4.45 -3.86
CA VAL A 207 -2.09 -5.28 -2.65
C VAL A 207 -2.16 -6.76 -3.03
N THR A 208 -2.86 -7.12 -4.11
CA THR A 208 -2.87 -8.49 -4.67
C THR A 208 -1.50 -8.96 -5.08
N PHE A 209 -0.69 -8.08 -5.69
CA PHE A 209 0.69 -8.41 -6.04
C PHE A 209 1.51 -8.74 -4.79
N ILE A 210 1.45 -7.87 -3.77
CA ILE A 210 2.19 -8.07 -2.51
C ILE A 210 1.73 -9.35 -1.81
N LEU A 211 0.42 -9.52 -1.59
CA LEU A 211 -0.14 -10.68 -0.90
C LEU A 211 0.00 -11.98 -1.70
N GLY A 212 -0.12 -11.91 -3.02
CA GLY A 212 0.02 -13.06 -3.92
C GLY A 212 1.45 -13.59 -3.90
N VAL A 213 2.46 -12.72 -3.92
CA VAL A 213 3.86 -13.14 -3.76
C VAL A 213 4.09 -13.73 -2.38
N LEU A 214 3.55 -13.12 -1.32
CA LEU A 214 3.65 -13.64 0.05
C LEU A 214 3.05 -15.04 0.17
N ILE A 215 1.83 -15.24 -0.35
CA ILE A 215 1.14 -16.53 -0.31
C ILE A 215 1.88 -17.58 -1.14
N GLY A 216 2.32 -17.23 -2.35
CA GLY A 216 3.09 -18.13 -3.21
C GLY A 216 4.34 -18.65 -2.51
N ILE A 217 5.03 -17.77 -1.80
CA ILE A 217 6.20 -18.12 -0.99
C ILE A 217 5.82 -18.96 0.24
N ASN A 218 4.74 -18.63 0.98
CA ASN A 218 4.38 -19.31 2.23
C ASN A 218 3.90 -20.74 2.05
N TYR A 219 3.10 -20.95 1.02
CA TYR A 219 2.42 -22.21 0.79
C TYR A 219 3.12 -23.01 -0.32
N ASN A 220 4.30 -22.55 -0.77
CA ASN A 220 5.01 -23.05 -1.95
C ASN A 220 4.09 -23.21 -3.16
N LEU A 221 3.15 -22.27 -3.30
CA LEU A 221 2.18 -22.25 -4.37
C LEU A 221 2.88 -21.58 -5.54
N GLY A 222 3.08 -22.34 -6.61
CA GLY A 222 3.78 -21.87 -7.80
C GLY A 222 3.14 -20.62 -8.42
N VAL A 223 3.75 -20.15 -9.51
CA VAL A 223 3.33 -18.95 -10.26
C VAL A 223 1.87 -19.06 -10.74
N GLU A 224 1.34 -20.27 -10.85
CA GLU A 224 -0.03 -20.61 -11.21
C GLU A 224 -1.05 -20.04 -10.22
N TYR A 225 -0.80 -20.19 -8.92
CA TYR A 225 -1.72 -19.70 -7.88
C TYR A 225 -1.73 -18.17 -7.82
N PHE A 226 -0.56 -17.55 -8.01
CA PHE A 226 -0.43 -16.11 -8.15
C PHE A 226 -1.20 -15.58 -9.37
N THR A 227 -1.10 -16.29 -10.49
CA THR A 227 -1.83 -15.96 -11.73
C THR A 227 -3.33 -16.04 -11.53
N LEU A 228 -3.81 -17.04 -10.78
CA LEU A 228 -5.21 -17.20 -10.42
C LEU A 228 -5.71 -16.05 -9.54
N LEU A 229 -4.94 -15.63 -8.52
CA LEU A 229 -5.29 -14.48 -7.68
C LEU A 229 -5.35 -13.18 -8.49
N LEU A 230 -4.35 -12.91 -9.32
CA LEU A 230 -4.32 -11.72 -10.18
C LEU A 230 -5.45 -11.73 -11.22
N GLY A 231 -5.68 -12.87 -11.88
CA GLY A 231 -6.71 -13.02 -12.91
C GLY A 231 -8.11 -12.76 -12.35
N GLY A 232 -8.42 -13.33 -11.18
CA GLY A 232 -9.68 -13.08 -10.49
C GLY A 232 -9.88 -11.61 -10.11
N GLU A 233 -8.83 -10.96 -9.61
CA GLU A 233 -8.87 -9.55 -9.22
C GLU A 233 -9.04 -8.59 -10.39
N VAL A 234 -8.36 -8.84 -11.50
CA VAL A 234 -8.52 -8.06 -12.73
C VAL A 234 -9.97 -8.10 -13.19
N VAL A 235 -10.61 -9.28 -13.17
CA VAL A 235 -12.01 -9.45 -13.57
C VAL A 235 -12.95 -8.71 -12.63
N LEU A 236 -12.76 -8.83 -11.31
CA LEU A 236 -13.59 -8.12 -10.33
C LEU A 236 -13.52 -6.60 -10.50
N PHE A 237 -12.34 -6.08 -10.85
CA PHE A 237 -12.18 -4.67 -11.16
C PHE A 237 -12.97 -4.25 -12.40
N TYR A 238 -12.85 -4.99 -13.51
CA TYR A 238 -13.60 -4.66 -14.74
C TYR A 238 -15.11 -4.72 -14.51
N LEU A 239 -15.56 -5.54 -13.56
CA LEU A 239 -16.96 -5.69 -13.19
C LEU A 239 -17.38 -4.77 -12.04
N LYS A 240 -16.57 -3.79 -11.62
CA LYS A 240 -16.83 -2.95 -10.42
C LYS A 240 -18.22 -2.29 -10.40
N ASP A 241 -18.78 -1.94 -11.55
CA ASP A 241 -20.06 -1.25 -11.66
C ASP A 241 -21.26 -2.21 -11.79
N THR A 242 -20.99 -3.51 -11.86
CA THR A 242 -22.04 -4.54 -11.97
C THR A 242 -22.58 -4.97 -10.59
N ASN A 243 -23.74 -5.62 -10.61
CA ASN A 243 -24.36 -6.19 -9.42
C ASN A 243 -23.43 -7.20 -8.73
N LYS A 244 -23.46 -7.20 -7.39
CA LYS A 244 -22.59 -8.02 -6.55
C LYS A 244 -22.65 -9.52 -6.88
N ILE A 245 -23.84 -10.02 -7.20
CA ILE A 245 -24.07 -11.42 -7.59
C ILE A 245 -23.35 -11.72 -8.91
N SER A 246 -23.46 -10.85 -9.92
CA SER A 246 -22.79 -11.02 -11.21
C SER A 246 -21.27 -11.09 -11.04
N LYS A 247 -20.68 -10.20 -10.22
CA LYS A 247 -19.24 -10.21 -9.91
C LYS A 247 -18.77 -11.56 -9.37
N ILE A 248 -19.54 -12.14 -8.46
CA ILE A 248 -19.22 -13.41 -7.82
C ILE A 248 -19.29 -14.55 -8.83
N PHE A 249 -20.36 -14.62 -9.63
CA PHE A 249 -20.48 -15.66 -10.66
C PHE A 249 -19.32 -15.60 -11.66
N PHE A 250 -18.94 -14.40 -12.10
CA PHE A 250 -17.78 -14.24 -12.97
C PHE A 250 -16.47 -14.58 -12.27
N TYR A 251 -16.28 -14.18 -11.01
CA TYR A 251 -15.09 -14.52 -10.24
C TYR A 251 -14.94 -16.02 -10.08
N ILE A 252 -16.00 -16.74 -9.69
CA ILE A 252 -16.01 -18.20 -9.57
C ILE A 252 -15.70 -18.83 -10.93
N GLY A 253 -16.37 -18.38 -12.01
CA GLY A 253 -16.17 -18.94 -13.35
C GLY A 253 -14.74 -18.78 -13.87
N VAL A 254 -14.15 -17.59 -13.66
CA VAL A 254 -12.76 -17.32 -14.08
C VAL A 254 -11.76 -18.12 -13.25
N ASN A 255 -11.93 -18.17 -11.93
CA ASN A 255 -11.06 -18.98 -11.08
C ASN A 255 -11.20 -20.47 -11.41
N ALA A 256 -12.41 -20.98 -11.67
CA ALA A 256 -12.63 -22.38 -12.08
C ALA A 256 -11.94 -22.69 -13.42
N LEU A 257 -12.01 -21.77 -14.38
CA LEU A 257 -11.32 -21.89 -15.66
C LEU A 257 -9.79 -21.90 -15.47
N PHE A 258 -9.24 -21.02 -14.62
CA PHE A 258 -7.81 -21.02 -14.31
C PHE A 258 -7.37 -22.29 -13.58
N ILE A 259 -8.17 -22.80 -12.64
CA ILE A 259 -7.89 -24.07 -11.95
C ILE A 259 -7.83 -25.22 -12.96
N TYR A 260 -8.78 -25.27 -13.90
CA TYR A 260 -8.80 -26.27 -14.96
C TYR A 260 -7.61 -26.14 -15.92
N LEU A 261 -7.31 -24.94 -16.41
CA LEU A 261 -6.23 -24.72 -17.38
C LEU A 261 -4.83 -24.93 -16.79
N LEU A 262 -4.66 -24.66 -15.49
CA LEU A 262 -3.38 -24.77 -14.78
C LEU A 262 -3.24 -26.10 -14.02
N ASP A 263 -4.19 -27.03 -14.19
CA ASP A 263 -4.24 -28.33 -13.52
C ASP A 263 -4.02 -28.24 -12.00
N LEU A 264 -4.66 -27.24 -11.38
CA LEU A 264 -4.54 -26.96 -9.95
C LEU A 264 -5.47 -27.87 -9.13
N ASN A 265 -5.11 -28.08 -7.86
CA ASN A 265 -5.93 -28.86 -6.94
C ASN A 265 -7.36 -28.30 -6.82
N TYR A 266 -8.37 -29.17 -6.94
CA TYR A 266 -9.78 -28.82 -6.81
C TYR A 266 -10.13 -28.21 -5.44
N THR A 267 -9.29 -28.39 -4.41
CA THR A 267 -9.46 -27.72 -3.11
C THR A 267 -9.55 -26.19 -3.23
N TYR A 268 -8.87 -25.60 -4.21
CA TYR A 268 -8.95 -24.15 -4.48
C TYR A 268 -10.33 -23.69 -4.93
N ILE A 269 -11.15 -24.57 -5.53
CA ILE A 269 -12.54 -24.24 -5.87
C ILE A 269 -13.33 -24.03 -4.58
N TYR A 270 -13.13 -24.87 -3.56
CA TYR A 270 -13.81 -24.69 -2.27
C TYR A 270 -13.38 -23.41 -1.57
N GLU A 271 -12.10 -23.02 -1.66
CA GLU A 271 -11.63 -21.73 -1.14
C GLU A 271 -12.27 -20.54 -1.88
N VAL A 272 -12.36 -20.61 -3.20
CA VAL A 272 -13.00 -19.58 -4.03
C VAL A 272 -14.49 -19.46 -3.72
N LEU A 273 -15.18 -20.59 -3.53
CA LEU A 273 -16.59 -20.61 -3.15
C LEU A 273 -16.81 -20.06 -1.73
N ALA A 274 -15.98 -20.47 -0.77
CA ALA A 274 -16.03 -19.97 0.61
C ALA A 274 -15.77 -18.46 0.68
N ALA A 275 -14.79 -17.95 -0.06
CA ALA A 275 -14.52 -16.51 -0.13
C ALA A 275 -15.69 -15.77 -0.78
N SER A 276 -16.25 -16.32 -1.85
CA SER A 276 -17.40 -15.74 -2.55
C SER A 276 -18.65 -15.67 -1.68
N THR A 277 -18.93 -16.72 -0.90
CA THR A 277 -20.07 -16.73 0.03
C THR A 277 -19.86 -15.76 1.17
N MET A 278 -18.66 -15.71 1.77
CA MET A 278 -18.32 -14.68 2.77
C MET A 278 -18.46 -13.27 2.22
N PHE A 279 -18.03 -13.04 0.98
CA PHE A 279 -18.14 -11.75 0.34
C PHE A 279 -19.59 -11.29 0.20
N LEU A 280 -20.55 -12.19 -0.05
CA LEU A 280 -21.99 -11.85 -0.09
C LEU A 280 -22.48 -11.23 1.22
N PHE A 281 -22.03 -11.74 2.35
CA PHE A 281 -22.44 -11.26 3.67
C PHE A 281 -21.87 -9.89 4.03
N ILE A 282 -20.86 -9.39 3.30
CA ILE A 282 -20.32 -8.04 3.54
C ILE A 282 -21.32 -6.98 3.07
N PRO A 283 -21.82 -6.07 3.95
CA PRO A 283 -22.79 -5.06 3.55
C PRO A 283 -22.25 -4.11 2.47
N ASN A 284 -23.07 -3.80 1.46
CA ASN A 284 -22.69 -2.83 0.42
C ASN A 284 -22.40 -1.44 0.99
N ASP A 285 -23.07 -1.06 2.07
CA ASP A 285 -22.83 0.22 2.74
C ASP A 285 -21.44 0.31 3.37
N PHE A 286 -20.91 -0.81 3.85
CA PHE A 286 -19.54 -0.89 4.35
C PHE A 286 -18.55 -0.67 3.20
N ILE A 287 -18.76 -1.33 2.06
CA ILE A 287 -17.89 -1.18 0.88
C ILE A 287 -17.96 0.25 0.33
N LYS A 288 -19.16 0.84 0.26
CA LYS A 288 -19.34 2.24 -0.15
C LYS A 288 -18.65 3.20 0.80
N LYS A 289 -18.79 3.02 2.13
CA LYS A 289 -18.08 3.83 3.12
C LYS A 289 -16.57 3.73 2.94
N LEU A 290 -16.03 2.52 2.76
CA LEU A 290 -14.62 2.30 2.46
C LEU A 290 -14.19 2.98 1.15
N ALA A 291 -14.96 2.87 0.08
CA ALA A 291 -14.64 3.51 -1.21
C ALA A 291 -14.65 5.05 -1.12
N THR A 292 -15.51 5.61 -0.26
CA THR A 292 -15.51 7.06 0.00
C THR A 292 -14.34 7.52 0.87
N THR A 293 -13.78 6.63 1.71
CA THR A 293 -12.63 6.96 2.57
C THR A 293 -11.30 6.65 1.89
N CYS A 294 -11.19 5.55 1.16
CA CYS A 294 -10.00 5.13 0.42
C CYS A 294 -10.19 5.45 -1.07
N ILE A 295 -9.65 6.57 -1.52
CA ILE A 295 -9.87 7.04 -2.89
C ILE A 295 -8.78 6.44 -3.79
N GLY A 296 -9.17 5.75 -4.85
CA GLY A 296 -8.25 5.22 -5.87
C GLY A 296 -7.56 6.33 -6.66
N SER A 297 -6.44 6.01 -7.31
CA SER A 297 -5.62 7.01 -8.03
C SER A 297 -6.41 7.75 -9.14
N SER A 298 -7.32 7.05 -9.84
CA SER A 298 -8.21 7.62 -10.86
C SER A 298 -9.29 8.54 -10.27
N GLU A 299 -9.95 8.16 -9.17
CA GLU A 299 -10.95 9.01 -8.54
C GLU A 299 -10.30 10.25 -7.91
N LEU A 300 -9.08 10.13 -7.39
CA LEU A 300 -8.31 11.24 -6.83
C LEU A 300 -7.90 12.24 -7.92
N LEU A 301 -7.55 11.76 -9.12
CA LEU A 301 -7.33 12.62 -10.29
C LEU A 301 -8.60 13.37 -10.68
N ILE A 302 -9.76 12.72 -10.70
CA ILE A 302 -11.06 13.36 -11.00
C ILE A 302 -11.41 14.41 -9.94
N ILE A 303 -11.19 14.11 -8.67
CA ILE A 303 -11.45 15.04 -7.55
C ILE A 303 -10.49 16.23 -7.61
N ASN A 304 -9.21 16.00 -7.89
CA ASN A 304 -8.22 17.06 -8.04
C ASN A 304 -8.49 17.93 -9.29
N GLN A 305 -8.90 17.34 -10.40
CA GLN A 305 -9.33 18.06 -11.60
C GLN A 305 -10.55 18.95 -11.31
N LYS A 306 -11.57 18.43 -10.62
CA LYS A 306 -12.75 19.22 -10.20
C LYS A 306 -12.40 20.35 -9.23
N LYS A 307 -11.49 20.11 -8.27
CA LYS A 307 -10.99 21.16 -7.35
C LYS A 307 -10.23 22.25 -8.10
N ASN A 308 -9.36 21.87 -9.03
CA ASN A 308 -8.59 22.81 -9.85
C ASN A 308 -9.52 23.64 -10.75
N GLN A 309 -10.54 23.03 -11.36
CA GLN A 309 -11.56 23.76 -12.12
C GLN A 309 -12.25 24.83 -11.26
N LYS A 310 -12.65 24.50 -10.02
CA LYS A 310 -13.27 25.46 -9.10
C LYS A 310 -12.32 26.61 -8.71
N PHE A 311 -11.03 26.33 -8.58
CA PHE A 311 -9.99 27.35 -8.39
C PHE A 311 -9.86 28.25 -9.62
N TYR A 312 -9.77 27.69 -10.84
CA TYR A 312 -9.72 28.46 -12.08
C TYR A 312 -10.96 29.33 -12.27
N TYR A 313 -12.16 28.83 -11.95
CA TYR A 313 -13.40 29.61 -11.96
C TYR A 313 -13.37 30.77 -10.94
N ASN A 314 -12.86 30.54 -9.74
CA ASN A 314 -12.71 31.61 -8.74
C ASN A 314 -11.67 32.67 -9.15
N VAL A 315 -10.58 32.26 -9.78
CA VAL A 315 -9.57 33.17 -10.33
C VAL A 315 -10.15 33.96 -11.49
N ALA A 316 -10.86 33.32 -12.42
CA ALA A 316 -11.54 33.97 -13.54
C ALA A 316 -12.59 34.99 -13.09
N ASN A 317 -13.40 34.64 -12.07
CA ASN A 317 -14.36 35.59 -11.48
C ASN A 317 -13.68 36.78 -10.83
N LYS A 318 -12.57 36.58 -10.10
CA LYS A 318 -11.79 37.70 -9.56
C LYS A 318 -11.16 38.55 -10.66
N MET A 319 -10.65 37.93 -11.73
CA MET A 319 -10.13 38.63 -12.91
C MET A 319 -11.19 39.46 -13.62
N ASN A 320 -12.42 38.95 -13.75
CA ASN A 320 -13.55 39.71 -14.30
C ASN A 320 -13.93 40.90 -13.41
N GLN A 321 -13.93 40.73 -12.09
CA GLN A 321 -14.13 41.84 -11.15
C GLN A 321 -13.04 42.91 -11.30
N PHE A 322 -11.76 42.52 -11.41
CA PHE A 322 -10.68 43.46 -11.69
C PHE A 322 -10.83 44.15 -13.06
N SER A 323 -11.22 43.41 -14.11
CA SER A 323 -11.47 43.97 -15.44
C SER A 323 -12.59 45.03 -15.41
N THR A 324 -13.68 44.78 -14.69
CA THR A 324 -14.76 45.76 -14.52
C THR A 324 -14.32 47.01 -13.76
N LEU A 325 -13.45 46.86 -12.74
CA LEU A 325 -12.85 47.99 -12.04
C LEU A 325 -11.96 48.82 -12.96
N PHE A 326 -11.06 48.18 -13.73
CA PHE A 326 -10.21 48.88 -14.70
C PHE A 326 -11.01 49.56 -15.81
N SER A 327 -12.06 48.91 -16.31
CA SER A 327 -13.02 49.50 -17.26
C SER A 327 -13.67 50.77 -16.69
N SER A 328 -14.15 50.72 -15.45
CA SER A 328 -14.78 51.87 -14.80
C SER A 328 -13.81 53.03 -14.55
N ILE A 329 -12.55 52.73 -14.22
CA ILE A 329 -11.50 53.72 -14.04
C ILE A 329 -11.13 54.35 -15.39
N SER A 330 -10.97 53.53 -16.44
CA SER A 330 -10.69 54.02 -17.79
C SER A 330 -11.78 54.95 -18.29
N LYS A 331 -13.05 54.58 -18.11
CA LYS A 331 -14.20 55.41 -18.46
C LYS A 331 -14.20 56.75 -17.70
N ARG A 332 -13.94 56.72 -16.39
CA ARG A 332 -13.82 57.95 -15.59
C ARG A 332 -12.69 58.86 -16.05
N ILE A 333 -11.58 58.31 -16.52
CA ILE A 333 -10.44 59.09 -17.06
C ILE A 333 -10.82 59.73 -18.41
N GLU A 334 -11.51 59.00 -19.28
CA GLU A 334 -11.99 59.51 -20.57
C GLU A 334 -13.05 60.61 -20.39
N ASP A 335 -14.04 60.36 -19.53
CA ASP A 335 -15.09 61.33 -19.20
C ASP A 335 -14.50 62.63 -18.61
N ASN A 336 -13.48 62.51 -17.75
CA ASN A 336 -12.76 63.68 -17.21
C ASN A 336 -11.99 64.43 -18.30
N LYS A 337 -11.32 63.73 -19.23
CA LYS A 337 -10.60 64.36 -20.35
C LYS A 337 -11.55 65.11 -21.29
N GLU A 338 -12.74 64.58 -21.57
CA GLU A 338 -13.76 65.29 -22.35
C GLU A 338 -14.30 66.53 -21.63
N SER A 339 -14.49 66.45 -20.31
CA SER A 339 -14.93 67.60 -19.51
C SER A 339 -13.91 68.75 -19.50
N ILE A 340 -12.61 68.43 -19.52
CA ILE A 340 -11.51 69.41 -19.56
C ILE A 340 -11.44 70.04 -20.96
N LYS A 341 -11.57 69.26 -22.03
CA LYS A 341 -11.63 69.77 -23.42
C LYS A 341 -12.81 70.72 -23.65
N LYS A 342 -13.98 70.41 -23.09
CA LYS A 342 -15.17 71.28 -23.17
C LYS A 342 -15.00 72.58 -22.38
N LYS A 343 -14.21 72.58 -21.29
CA LYS A 343 -13.88 73.79 -20.53
C LYS A 343 -12.81 74.66 -21.18
N SER A 344 -11.94 74.10 -22.03
CA SER A 344 -10.93 74.86 -22.78
C SER A 344 -11.43 75.41 -24.13
N MET A 345 -12.66 75.08 -24.53
CA MET A 345 -13.32 75.57 -25.75
C MET A 345 -14.40 76.64 -25.47
N LYS A 346 -14.61 77.00 -24.21
CA LYS A 346 -15.29 78.22 -23.78
C LYS A 346 -14.24 79.21 -23.32
#